data_AF-A0AA37LSE1-F1
#
_entry.id   AF-A0AA37LSE1-F1
#
_cell.length_a   1.000
_cell.length_b   1.000
_cell.length_c   1.000
_cell.angle_alpha   90.00
_cell.angle_beta   90.00
_cell.angle_gamma   90.00
#
_symmetry.space_group_name_H-M   'P 1'
#
loop_
_entity.id
_entity.type
_entity.pdbx_description
1 polymer ?
#
loop_
_entity_poly.entity_id
_entity_poly.type
_entity_poly.pdbx_seq_one_letter_code
_entity_poly.pdbx_strand_id
1 'polypeptide(L)'
;MVVFTFMSQNHTATQSTFAKPCDPLAGGMNSGFMANPNNSVAPPPQVAMQVMVSEPLWFYCAQANHCGKGMTFSINPTAEKSQAIFQSMAIQQKGKGAGGAITGGTPPPPPRPRPLPPLLLPPPRPPRPPPLPPPAATSSRARDRSTAPAPACVPSLAPPARSPPSTRKASALSAAWQVLSP
;
A
#
# COMPACT_ATOMS: atom_id res chain seq x y z
N MET A 1 8.49 -1.27 -9.63
CA MET A 1 9.38 -2.43 -9.88
C MET A 1 9.28 -3.38 -8.71
N VAL A 2 9.26 -4.68 -8.98
CA VAL A 2 9.37 -5.77 -7.99
C VAL A 2 10.61 -6.58 -8.33
N VAL A 3 11.40 -6.98 -7.33
CA VAL A 3 12.59 -7.81 -7.51
C VAL A 3 12.39 -9.11 -6.74
N PHE A 4 12.31 -10.21 -7.47
CA PHE A 4 12.32 -11.55 -6.89
C PHE A 4 13.76 -11.93 -6.58
N THR A 5 14.07 -12.19 -5.31
CA THR A 5 15.37 -12.70 -4.88
C THR A 5 15.23 -14.17 -4.51
N PHE A 6 16.00 -15.04 -5.16
CA PHE A 6 15.91 -16.48 -5.00
C PHE A 6 16.98 -16.97 -4.02
N MET A 7 16.54 -17.29 -2.81
CA MET A 7 17.39 -17.81 -1.73
C MET A 7 17.58 -19.33 -1.88
N SER A 8 17.98 -20.01 -0.81
CA SER A 8 18.26 -21.45 -0.74
C SER A 8 17.30 -22.30 -1.58
N GLN A 9 17.81 -23.39 -2.15
CA GLN A 9 17.10 -24.35 -3.01
C GLN A 9 16.89 -23.85 -4.44
N ASN A 10 15.83 -24.30 -5.11
CA ASN A 10 15.52 -23.97 -6.48
C ASN A 10 14.09 -23.46 -6.56
N HIS A 11 13.91 -22.27 -7.12
CA HIS A 11 12.63 -21.57 -7.12
C HIS A 11 12.35 -20.91 -8.46
N THR A 12 11.07 -20.58 -8.69
CA THR A 12 10.64 -19.79 -9.84
C THR A 12 9.68 -18.69 -9.38
N ALA A 13 9.63 -17.60 -10.12
CA ALA A 13 8.47 -16.72 -10.18
C ALA A 13 7.70 -17.02 -11.48
N THR A 14 6.72 -17.90 -11.40
CA THR A 14 5.86 -18.27 -12.54
C THR A 14 4.49 -17.63 -12.36
N GLN A 15 4.03 -16.88 -13.36
CA GLN A 15 2.72 -16.25 -13.34
C GLN A 15 1.62 -17.30 -13.54
N SER A 16 0.55 -17.16 -12.78
CA SER A 16 -0.64 -18.01 -12.88
C SER A 16 -1.91 -17.17 -12.89
N THR A 17 -3.06 -17.85 -12.90
CA THR A 17 -4.35 -17.20 -12.70
C THR A 17 -4.80 -17.39 -11.26
N PHE A 18 -5.65 -16.50 -10.77
CA PHE A 18 -6.26 -16.66 -9.45
C PHE A 18 -6.97 -18.01 -9.29
N ALA A 19 -7.68 -18.48 -10.34
CA ALA A 19 -8.46 -19.71 -10.30
C ALA A 19 -7.62 -21.00 -10.38
N LYS A 20 -6.43 -20.92 -10.96
CA LYS A 20 -5.49 -22.05 -11.11
C LYS A 20 -4.11 -21.64 -10.59
N PRO A 21 -3.95 -21.48 -9.26
CA PRO A 21 -2.75 -20.95 -8.65
C PRO A 21 -1.46 -21.70 -9.00
N CYS A 22 -1.53 -23.01 -9.21
CA CYS A 22 -0.36 -23.87 -9.46
C CYS A 22 -0.15 -24.27 -10.93
N ASP A 23 -0.88 -23.65 -11.87
CA ASP A 23 -0.72 -23.88 -13.30
C ASP A 23 -0.17 -22.62 -13.98
N PRO A 24 0.75 -22.75 -14.95
CA PRO A 24 1.33 -21.60 -15.62
C PRO A 24 0.27 -20.89 -16.48
N LEU A 25 0.29 -19.57 -16.46
CA LEU A 25 -0.50 -18.75 -17.37
C LEU A 25 0.16 -18.76 -18.76
N ALA A 26 -0.61 -19.14 -19.80
CA ALA A 26 -0.12 -19.11 -21.18
C ALA A 26 0.26 -17.67 -21.57
N GLY A 27 1.50 -17.47 -22.05
CA GLY A 27 2.05 -16.15 -22.35
C GLY A 27 2.36 -15.29 -21.12
N GLY A 28 2.22 -15.83 -19.91
CA GLY A 28 2.57 -15.15 -18.66
C GLY A 28 4.07 -15.12 -18.38
N MET A 29 4.48 -14.29 -17.42
CA MET A 29 5.86 -14.25 -16.96
C MET A 29 6.28 -15.60 -16.35
N ASN A 30 7.48 -16.06 -16.69
CA ASN A 30 8.16 -17.13 -15.98
C ASN A 30 9.63 -16.76 -15.87
N SER A 31 10.17 -16.70 -14.65
CA SER A 31 11.60 -16.47 -14.44
C SER A 31 12.48 -17.59 -14.96
N GLY A 32 11.93 -18.80 -15.12
CA GLY A 32 12.70 -20.03 -15.13
C GLY A 32 13.17 -20.41 -13.72
N PHE A 33 13.84 -21.56 -13.61
CA PHE A 33 14.40 -22.05 -12.36
C PHE A 33 15.66 -21.27 -11.98
N MET A 34 15.63 -20.68 -10.80
CA MET A 34 16.71 -19.91 -10.20
C MET A 34 17.26 -20.71 -9.02
N ALA A 35 18.25 -21.56 -9.31
CA ALA A 35 18.87 -22.42 -8.33
C ALA A 35 19.91 -21.66 -7.49
N ASN A 36 19.81 -21.80 -6.18
CA ASN A 36 20.78 -21.33 -5.19
C ASN A 36 20.87 -22.36 -4.04
N PRO A 37 21.29 -23.61 -4.32
CA PRO A 37 21.36 -24.66 -3.30
C PRO A 37 22.28 -24.24 -2.15
N ASN A 38 21.82 -24.45 -0.91
CA ASN A 38 22.56 -24.10 0.31
C ASN A 38 23.00 -22.63 0.41
N ASN A 39 22.32 -21.71 -0.28
CA ASN A 39 22.74 -20.30 -0.39
C ASN A 39 24.18 -20.13 -0.90
N SER A 40 24.66 -21.03 -1.77
CA SER A 40 26.03 -21.03 -2.28
C SER A 40 26.34 -19.90 -3.28
N VAL A 41 25.32 -19.24 -3.84
CA VAL A 41 25.48 -18.15 -4.81
C VAL A 41 25.30 -16.79 -4.12
N ALA A 42 26.32 -15.93 -4.23
CA ALA A 42 26.36 -14.58 -3.67
C ALA A 42 26.83 -13.54 -4.71
N PRO A 43 26.05 -12.50 -5.03
CA PRO A 43 24.68 -12.24 -4.54
C PRO A 43 23.68 -13.29 -5.05
N PRO A 44 22.58 -13.55 -4.31
CA PRO A 44 21.57 -14.51 -4.74
C PRO A 44 20.99 -14.13 -6.12
N PRO A 45 20.57 -15.13 -6.94
CA PRO A 45 19.91 -14.88 -8.20
C PRO A 45 18.70 -13.97 -8.03
N GLN A 46 18.50 -13.05 -8.97
CA GLN A 46 17.43 -12.08 -8.93
C GLN A 46 16.76 -11.92 -10.29
N VAL A 47 15.45 -11.74 -10.28
CA VAL A 47 14.66 -11.34 -11.46
C VAL A 47 13.87 -10.10 -11.12
N ALA A 48 14.07 -9.04 -11.90
CA ALA A 48 13.31 -7.81 -11.76
C ALA A 48 12.13 -7.80 -12.74
N MET A 49 10.97 -7.41 -12.26
CA MET A 49 9.76 -7.20 -13.05
C MET A 49 9.27 -5.77 -12.86
N GLN A 50 9.03 -5.08 -13.97
CA GLN A 50 8.32 -3.82 -13.94
C GLN A 50 6.80 -4.08 -13.93
N VAL A 51 6.13 -3.63 -12.87
CA VAL A 51 4.66 -3.70 -12.77
C VAL A 51 4.10 -2.41 -13.34
N MET A 52 3.40 -2.51 -14.46
CA MET A 52 2.79 -1.37 -15.16
C MET A 52 1.26 -1.33 -15.04
N VAL A 53 0.68 -2.33 -14.37
CA VAL A 53 -0.76 -2.53 -14.25
C VAL A 53 -1.22 -2.42 -12.80
N SER A 54 -2.48 -2.02 -12.62
CA SER A 54 -3.13 -2.00 -11.30
C SER A 54 -3.92 -3.26 -11.00
N GLU A 55 -4.18 -4.12 -12.00
CA GLU A 55 -4.90 -5.37 -11.76
C GLU A 55 -4.07 -6.36 -10.91
N PRO A 56 -4.74 -7.29 -10.19
CA PRO A 56 -4.05 -8.30 -9.42
C PRO A 56 -3.23 -9.24 -10.31
N LEU A 57 -1.96 -9.42 -9.98
CA LEU A 57 -1.07 -10.41 -10.60
C LEU A 57 -0.77 -11.52 -9.61
N TRP A 58 -0.70 -12.75 -10.11
CA TRP A 58 -0.61 -13.97 -9.30
C TRP A 58 0.60 -14.78 -9.73
N PHE A 59 1.39 -15.23 -8.77
CA PHE A 59 2.64 -15.94 -8.99
C PHE A 59 2.76 -17.14 -8.06
N TYR A 60 3.46 -18.16 -8.51
CA TYR A 60 3.77 -19.35 -7.74
C TYR A 60 5.16 -19.89 -8.06
N CYS A 61 5.66 -20.75 -7.17
CA CYS A 61 6.85 -21.52 -7.42
C CYS A 61 6.51 -22.88 -8.05
N ALA A 62 7.04 -23.12 -9.26
CA ALA A 62 6.83 -24.35 -10.03
C ALA A 62 7.72 -25.52 -9.58
N GLN A 63 8.57 -25.33 -8.56
CA GLN A 63 9.40 -26.39 -8.02
C GLN A 63 8.55 -27.44 -7.31
N ALA A 64 8.45 -28.64 -7.89
CA ALA A 64 7.82 -29.82 -7.30
C ALA A 64 6.51 -29.51 -6.55
N ASN A 65 6.51 -29.59 -5.22
CA ASN A 65 5.33 -29.31 -4.39
C ASN A 65 5.37 -27.95 -3.66
N HIS A 66 6.21 -27.01 -4.07
CA HIS A 66 6.32 -25.69 -3.40
C HIS A 66 4.99 -24.92 -3.48
N CYS A 67 4.33 -24.92 -4.64
CA CYS A 67 3.01 -24.30 -4.77
C CYS A 67 1.96 -24.95 -3.85
N GLY A 68 1.92 -26.28 -3.79
CA GLY A 68 1.01 -27.02 -2.91
C GLY A 68 1.31 -26.82 -1.43
N LYS A 69 2.55 -26.48 -1.08
CA LYS A 69 2.92 -26.05 0.26
C LYS A 69 2.58 -24.59 0.54
N GLY A 70 2.01 -23.84 -0.42
CA GLY A 70 1.59 -22.46 -0.26
C GLY A 70 2.61 -21.42 -0.73
N MET A 71 3.67 -21.81 -1.45
CA MET A 71 4.65 -20.89 -2.03
C MET A 71 4.05 -20.12 -3.22
N THR A 72 3.32 -19.08 -2.86
CA THR A 72 2.53 -18.24 -3.75
C THR A 72 2.77 -16.79 -3.41
N PHE A 73 2.53 -15.92 -4.37
CA PHE A 73 2.73 -14.49 -4.23
C PHE A 73 1.73 -13.72 -5.09
N SER A 74 1.34 -12.53 -4.65
CA SER A 74 0.46 -11.65 -5.41
C SER A 74 0.89 -10.20 -5.36
N ILE A 75 0.56 -9.49 -6.43
CA ILE A 75 0.75 -8.05 -6.57
C ILE A 75 -0.63 -7.44 -6.76
N ASN A 76 -0.91 -6.34 -6.05
CA ASN A 76 -2.21 -5.66 -6.07
C ASN A 76 -3.43 -6.58 -5.79
N PRO A 77 -3.42 -7.47 -4.78
CA PRO A 77 -4.61 -8.25 -4.43
C PRO A 77 -5.76 -7.33 -3.95
N THR A 78 -7.00 -7.81 -4.09
CA THR A 78 -8.19 -7.12 -3.55
C THR A 78 -8.69 -7.81 -2.28
N ALA A 79 -9.72 -7.23 -1.63
CA ALA A 79 -10.34 -7.87 -0.47
C ALA A 79 -11.02 -9.21 -0.86
N GLU A 80 -11.66 -9.22 -2.03
CA GLU A 80 -12.39 -10.38 -2.58
C GLU A 80 -11.42 -11.43 -3.14
N LYS A 81 -10.30 -10.98 -3.73
CA LYS A 81 -9.21 -11.82 -4.23
C LYS A 81 -7.96 -11.51 -3.43
N SER A 82 -7.90 -12.02 -2.21
CA SER A 82 -6.78 -11.79 -1.30
C SER A 82 -5.67 -12.82 -1.49
N GLN A 83 -4.45 -12.48 -1.05
CA GLN A 83 -3.32 -13.40 -1.04
C GLN A 83 -3.62 -14.66 -0.21
N ALA A 84 -4.35 -14.54 0.90
CA ALA A 84 -4.70 -15.67 1.74
C ALA A 84 -5.63 -16.65 1.02
N ILE A 85 -6.61 -16.14 0.27
CA ILE A 85 -7.49 -16.97 -0.57
C ILE A 85 -6.68 -17.64 -1.69
N PHE A 86 -5.77 -16.91 -2.32
CA PHE A 86 -4.91 -17.47 -3.36
C PHE A 86 -4.00 -18.60 -2.84
N GLN A 87 -3.36 -18.39 -1.69
CA GLN A 87 -2.52 -19.39 -1.04
C GLN A 87 -3.33 -20.63 -0.62
N SER A 88 -4.54 -20.45 -0.06
CA SER A 88 -5.38 -21.58 0.34
C SER A 88 -5.84 -22.41 -0.87
N MET A 89 -6.19 -21.77 -1.99
CA MET A 89 -6.50 -22.47 -3.25
C MET A 89 -5.29 -23.23 -3.79
N ALA A 90 -4.07 -22.72 -3.65
CA ALA A 90 -2.86 -23.41 -4.07
C ALA A 90 -2.63 -24.70 -3.27
N ILE A 91 -2.81 -24.61 -1.95
CA ILE A 91 -2.73 -25.77 -1.05
C ILE A 91 -3.85 -26.77 -1.37
N GLN A 92 -5.07 -26.31 -1.69
CA GLN A 92 -6.15 -27.20 -2.10
C GLN A 92 -5.85 -27.88 -3.46
N GLN A 93 -5.26 -27.15 -4.41
CA GLN A 93 -4.98 -27.66 -5.75
C GLN A 93 -3.86 -28.72 -5.74
N LYS A 94 -2.80 -28.55 -4.94
CA LYS A 94 -1.60 -29.40 -4.98
C LYS A 94 -1.05 -29.87 -3.63
N GLY A 95 -1.67 -29.53 -2.50
CA GLY A 95 -1.04 -29.65 -1.17
C GLY A 95 -0.74 -31.04 -0.64
N LYS A 96 -1.32 -32.12 -1.20
CA LYS A 96 -1.04 -33.52 -0.81
C LYS A 96 -1.00 -33.75 0.73
N GLY A 97 -1.76 -32.99 1.52
CA GLY A 97 -1.81 -33.10 2.99
C GLY A 97 -0.76 -32.30 3.78
N ALA A 98 0.12 -31.52 3.14
CA ALA A 98 1.15 -30.71 3.81
C ALA A 98 0.88 -29.20 3.65
N GLY A 99 0.00 -28.65 4.48
CA GLY A 99 -0.24 -27.20 4.55
C GLY A 99 0.65 -26.55 5.61
N GLY A 100 1.82 -26.06 5.22
CA GLY A 100 2.57 -25.09 6.03
C GLY A 100 2.35 -23.72 5.43
N ALA A 101 1.54 -22.85 6.06
CA ALA A 101 1.32 -21.52 5.52
C ALA A 101 2.65 -20.77 5.38
N ILE A 102 3.04 -20.49 4.15
CA ILE A 102 4.25 -19.74 3.79
C ILE A 102 3.86 -18.26 3.94
N THR A 103 3.92 -17.73 5.15
CA THR A 103 3.57 -16.32 5.41
C THR A 103 4.72 -15.43 4.95
N GLY A 104 4.51 -14.64 3.90
CA GLY A 104 5.50 -13.75 3.31
C GLY A 104 6.17 -12.82 4.34
N GLY A 105 7.47 -12.61 4.19
CA GLY A 105 8.28 -11.75 5.05
C GLY A 105 7.76 -10.31 5.13
N THR A 106 8.02 -9.66 6.26
CA THR A 106 7.72 -8.24 6.48
C THR A 106 8.34 -7.40 5.36
N PRO A 107 7.61 -6.47 4.73
CA PRO A 107 8.18 -5.57 3.74
C PRO A 107 9.41 -4.86 4.31
N PRO A 108 10.46 -4.64 3.51
CA PRO A 108 11.59 -3.84 3.96
C PRO A 108 11.08 -2.46 4.40
N PRO A 109 11.57 -1.92 5.53
CA PRO A 109 11.12 -0.62 6.00
C PRO A 109 11.39 0.44 4.92
N PRO A 110 10.52 1.45 4.78
CA PRO A 110 10.76 2.53 3.84
C PRO A 110 12.14 3.16 4.11
N PRO A 111 12.85 3.62 3.07
CA PRO A 111 14.13 4.29 3.24
C PRO A 111 13.95 5.45 4.23
N ARG A 112 14.82 5.51 5.25
CA ARG A 112 14.79 6.60 6.23
C ARG A 112 14.96 7.93 5.47
N PRO A 113 14.19 8.98 5.81
CA PRO A 113 14.48 10.32 5.33
C PRO A 113 15.94 10.64 5.67
N ARG A 114 16.72 11.10 4.69
CA ARG A 114 18.05 11.67 4.97
C ARG A 114 17.87 12.80 5.99
N PRO A 115 18.73 12.94 7.01
CA PRO A 115 18.70 14.09 7.89
C PRO A 115 18.75 15.37 7.04
N LEU A 116 17.78 16.27 7.22
CA LEU A 116 17.86 17.60 6.66
C LEU A 116 19.15 18.26 7.18
N PRO A 117 19.93 18.97 6.36
CA PRO A 117 21.01 19.79 6.88
C PRO A 117 20.42 20.78 7.90
N PRO A 118 21.14 21.13 8.98
CA PRO A 118 20.65 22.06 9.98
C PRO A 118 20.29 23.39 9.30
N LEU A 119 19.03 23.78 9.44
CA LEU A 119 18.56 25.13 9.08
C LEU A 119 19.34 26.13 9.95
N LEU A 120 20.17 26.96 9.33
CA LEU A 120 20.68 28.15 9.99
C LEU A 120 19.47 28.97 10.46
N LEU A 121 19.43 29.30 11.76
CA LEU A 121 18.36 30.14 12.31
C LEU A 121 18.32 31.48 11.56
N PRO A 122 17.13 31.96 11.14
CA PRO A 122 16.99 33.34 10.70
C PRO A 122 17.24 34.30 11.87
N PRO A 123 17.80 35.51 11.62
CA PRO A 123 18.09 36.48 12.68
C PRO A 123 16.80 36.95 13.39
N PRO A 124 16.90 37.39 14.67
CA PRO A 124 15.76 37.85 15.44
C PRO A 124 15.10 39.08 14.81
N ARG A 125 13.76 39.12 14.85
CA ARG A 125 12.97 40.26 14.37
C ARG A 125 13.12 41.46 15.32
N PRO A 126 13.08 42.70 14.81
CA PRO A 126 13.07 43.90 15.66
C PRO A 126 11.78 44.03 16.49
N PRO A 127 11.82 44.73 17.63
CA PRO A 127 10.68 44.88 18.54
C PRO A 127 9.55 45.73 17.93
N ARG A 128 8.30 45.43 18.32
CA ARG A 128 7.10 46.18 17.90
C ARG A 128 7.00 47.53 18.63
N PRO A 129 6.48 48.59 17.96
CA PRO A 129 6.16 49.85 18.61
C PRO A 129 4.93 49.74 19.54
N PRO A 130 4.80 50.65 20.53
CA PRO A 130 3.73 50.62 21.52
C PRO A 130 2.34 51.00 20.95
N PRO A 131 1.25 50.51 21.57
CA PRO A 131 -0.13 50.79 21.14
C PRO A 131 -0.58 52.22 21.50
N LEU A 132 -1.45 52.77 20.65
CA LEU A 132 -2.06 54.11 20.80
C LEU A 132 -3.20 54.11 21.86
N PRO A 133 -3.47 55.26 22.50
CA PRO A 133 -4.49 55.38 23.54
C PRO A 133 -5.94 55.41 23.01
N PRO A 134 -6.94 54.98 23.81
CA PRO A 134 -8.34 54.94 23.43
C PRO A 134 -9.05 56.31 23.56
N PRO A 135 -10.13 56.56 22.78
CA PRO A 135 -10.96 57.77 22.93
C PRO A 135 -11.94 57.70 24.11
N ALA A 136 -12.30 58.87 24.64
CA ALA A 136 -13.14 59.07 25.82
C ALA A 136 -14.64 58.84 25.58
N ALA A 137 -15.32 58.30 26.59
CA ALA A 137 -16.76 58.03 26.60
C ALA A 137 -17.59 59.27 27.00
N THR A 138 -18.74 59.48 26.36
CA THR A 138 -19.80 60.37 26.82
C THR A 138 -21.12 59.61 26.89
N SER A 139 -21.76 59.67 28.06
CA SER A 139 -23.00 58.99 28.40
C SER A 139 -24.20 59.89 28.11
N SER A 140 -25.31 59.34 27.61
CA SER A 140 -26.66 59.86 27.90
C SER A 140 -27.77 58.85 27.63
N ARG A 141 -28.86 59.05 28.36
CA ARG A 141 -29.87 58.11 28.84
C ARG A 141 -31.11 58.03 27.93
N ALA A 142 -31.69 56.83 27.89
CA ALA A 142 -33.12 56.47 28.07
C ALA A 142 -34.21 56.76 27.00
N ARG A 143 -35.12 55.76 26.95
CA ARG A 143 -36.53 55.69 26.44
C ARG A 143 -36.68 55.11 25.03
N ASP A 144 -37.73 54.40 24.65
CA ASP A 144 -38.82 53.62 25.25
C ASP A 144 -39.51 52.94 24.01
N ARG A 145 -40.28 51.88 24.23
CA ARG A 145 -41.41 51.41 23.39
C ARG A 145 -41.18 50.56 22.12
N SER A 146 -41.51 49.26 22.27
CA SER A 146 -42.61 48.51 21.63
C SER A 146 -42.83 48.57 20.11
N THR A 147 -42.79 47.41 19.42
CA THR A 147 -43.90 46.77 18.65
C THR A 147 -43.36 45.61 17.76
N ALA A 148 -44.14 44.53 17.64
CA ALA A 148 -43.91 43.22 17.00
C ALA A 148 -43.99 43.22 15.44
N PRO A 149 -44.23 42.10 14.68
CA PRO A 149 -44.02 40.65 14.87
C PRO A 149 -43.30 39.94 13.65
N ALA A 150 -43.15 38.61 13.71
CA ALA A 150 -42.65 37.67 12.68
C ALA A 150 -43.61 37.51 11.45
N PRO A 151 -43.22 36.80 10.35
CA PRO A 151 -43.46 35.35 10.27
C PRO A 151 -42.54 34.47 9.36
N ALA A 152 -42.56 33.17 9.69
CA ALA A 152 -42.68 31.94 8.87
C ALA A 152 -41.75 31.58 7.67
N CYS A 153 -40.93 30.54 7.90
CA CYS A 153 -40.84 29.21 7.26
C CYS A 153 -41.10 29.01 5.74
N VAL A 154 -40.10 28.48 5.02
CA VAL A 154 -40.23 27.48 3.93
C VAL A 154 -38.91 26.69 3.77
N PRO A 155 -38.92 25.36 3.56
CA PRO A 155 -37.72 24.58 3.23
C PRO A 155 -37.63 24.32 1.71
N SER A 156 -36.43 24.48 1.13
CA SER A 156 -36.16 24.11 -0.28
C SER A 156 -34.99 23.14 -0.35
N LEU A 157 -35.26 22.00 -1.01
CA LEU A 157 -34.37 20.87 -1.26
C LEU A 157 -33.09 21.27 -2.00
N ALA A 158 -31.94 20.72 -1.58
CA ALA A 158 -30.70 20.68 -2.34
C ALA A 158 -30.16 19.24 -2.43
N PRO A 159 -29.73 18.75 -3.61
CA PRO A 159 -29.08 17.45 -3.76
C PRO A 159 -27.57 17.51 -3.45
N PRO A 160 -26.93 16.41 -2.99
CA PRO A 160 -25.51 16.41 -2.68
C PRO A 160 -24.60 16.34 -3.92
N ALA A 161 -23.51 17.08 -3.83
CA ALA A 161 -22.43 17.19 -4.81
C ALA A 161 -21.68 15.86 -5.03
N ARG A 162 -21.35 15.59 -6.30
CA ARG A 162 -20.39 14.56 -6.72
C ARG A 162 -18.96 15.03 -6.41
N SER A 163 -18.22 14.23 -5.66
CA SER A 163 -16.77 14.38 -5.50
C SER A 163 -16.01 13.66 -6.63
N PRO A 164 -14.86 14.18 -7.11
CA PRO A 164 -14.04 13.52 -8.12
C PRO A 164 -13.16 12.39 -7.52
N PRO A 165 -12.75 11.39 -8.33
CA PRO A 165 -11.91 10.29 -7.85
C PRO A 165 -10.47 10.76 -7.58
N SER A 166 -10.03 10.50 -6.35
CA SER A 166 -8.66 10.70 -5.89
C SER A 166 -7.71 9.73 -6.59
N THR A 167 -6.81 10.25 -7.41
CA THR A 167 -5.64 9.53 -7.94
C THR A 167 -4.75 9.08 -6.78
N ARG A 168 -4.95 7.84 -6.29
CA ARG A 168 -3.94 7.18 -5.47
C ARG A 168 -2.84 6.65 -6.39
N LYS A 169 -1.68 7.30 -6.29
CA LYS A 169 -0.41 6.79 -6.80
C LYS A 169 -0.24 5.33 -6.37
N ALA A 170 0.01 4.46 -7.34
CA ALA A 170 0.43 3.08 -7.11
C ALA A 170 1.71 3.11 -6.25
N SER A 171 1.55 2.76 -4.97
CA SER A 171 2.70 2.61 -4.08
C SER A 171 3.38 1.29 -4.45
N ALA A 172 4.54 1.38 -5.08
CA ALA A 172 5.36 0.23 -5.41
C ALA A 172 5.86 -0.41 -4.12
N LEU A 173 5.14 -1.42 -3.61
CA LEU A 173 5.67 -2.32 -2.62
C LEU A 173 6.71 -3.21 -3.32
N SER A 174 7.99 -2.98 -2.99
CA SER A 174 9.04 -3.97 -3.17
C SER A 174 8.65 -5.20 -2.34
N ALA A 175 7.99 -6.15 -2.98
CA ALA A 175 7.66 -7.41 -2.36
C ALA A 175 8.93 -8.25 -2.25
N ALA A 176 9.59 -8.11 -1.11
CA ALA A 176 10.69 -8.95 -0.73
C ALA A 176 10.16 -10.37 -0.51
N TRP A 177 10.40 -11.22 -1.51
CA TRP A 177 10.38 -12.68 -1.42
C TRP A 177 11.52 -13.21 -0.52
N GLN A 178 12.04 -12.36 0.38
CA GLN A 178 13.08 -12.69 1.33
C GLN A 178 12.46 -13.52 2.45
N VAL A 179 13.12 -14.64 2.73
CA VAL A 179 12.79 -15.61 3.77
C VAL A 179 11.56 -16.41 3.38
N LEU A 180 11.75 -17.64 2.92
CA LEU A 180 10.86 -18.80 3.16
C LEU A 180 11.42 -20.04 2.43
N SER A 181 12.65 -20.39 2.79
CA SER A 181 13.09 -21.79 2.75
C SER A 181 13.61 -22.09 4.16
N PRO A 182 13.10 -23.11 4.86
CA PRO A 182 13.92 -23.73 5.89
C PRO A 182 15.21 -24.26 5.27
#